data_AF-A0A9Q9UVW9-F1
#
_entry.id   AF-A0A9Q9UVW9-F1
#
_cell.length_a   1.000
_cell.length_b   1.000
_cell.length_c   1.000
_cell.angle_alpha   90.00
_cell.angle_beta   90.00
_cell.angle_gamma   90.00
#
_symmetry.space_group_name_H-M   'P 1'
#
loop_
_entity.id
_entity.type
_entity.pdbx_description
1 polymer ?
#
loop_
_entity_poly.entity_id
_entity_poly.type
_entity_poly.pdbx_seq_one_letter_code
_entity_poly.pdbx_strand_id
1 'polypeptide(L)' 'MITAEHLATAYELCRDIDETDTPHVALTIELGGLLWTGDKKLKEGLQRKGFVQLFELNN' A
#
# COMPACT_ATOMS: atom_id res chain seq x y z
N MET A 1 8.76 -1.42 14.75
CA MET A 1 7.62 -2.37 14.74
C MET A 1 6.46 -1.61 14.15
N ILE A 2 5.71 -2.18 13.21
CA ILE A 2 4.55 -1.49 12.60
C ILE A 2 3.44 -1.39 13.65
N THR A 3 2.80 -0.22 13.75
CA THR A 3 1.68 -0.02 14.68
C THR A 3 0.44 -0.82 14.28
N ALA A 4 -0.42 -1.14 15.25
CA ALA A 4 -1.70 -1.79 14.97
C ALA A 4 -2.61 -0.93 14.08
N GLU A 5 -2.53 0.40 14.21
CA GLU A 5 -3.27 1.35 13.39
C GLU A 5 -2.85 1.31 11.91
N HIS A 6 -1.54 1.29 11.65
CA HIS A 6 -1.03 1.18 10.28
C HIS A 6 -1.31 -0.19 9.66
N LEU A 7 -1.27 -1.27 10.46
CA LEU A 7 -1.71 -2.60 10.02
C LEU A 7 -3.19 -2.62 9.64
N ALA A 8 -4.07 -2.06 10.48
CA ALA A 8 -5.49 -2.00 10.19
C ALA A 8 -5.79 -1.14 8.94
N THR A 9 -5.13 0.00 8.81
CA THR A 9 -5.27 0.87 7.63
C THR A 9 -4.85 0.16 6.35
N ALA A 10 -3.69 -0.52 6.38
CA ALA A 10 -3.21 -1.29 5.24
C ALA A 10 -4.13 -2.48 4.90
N TYR A 11 -4.69 -3.15 5.91
CA TYR A 11 -5.65 -4.23 5.71
C TYR A 11 -6.91 -3.74 4.97
N GLU A 12 -7.50 -2.61 5.39
CA GLU A 12 -8.69 -2.06 4.73
C GLU A 12 -8.42 -1.60 3.28
N LEU A 13 -7.18 -1.18 3.00
CA LEU A 13 -6.74 -0.91 1.63
C LEU A 13 -6.65 -2.20 0.81
N CYS A 14 -6.05 -3.25 1.36
CA CYS A 14 -5.67 -4.45 0.64
C CYS A 14 -6.76 -5.55 0.56
N ARG A 15 -7.67 -5.65 1.53
CA ARG A 15 -8.63 -6.78 1.68
C ARG A 15 -9.50 -7.09 0.45
N ASP A 16 -9.83 -6.07 -0.36
CA ASP A 16 -10.64 -6.23 -1.58
C ASP A 16 -9.79 -6.33 -2.87
N ILE A 17 -8.46 -6.27 -2.75
CA ILE A 17 -7.50 -6.27 -3.86
C ILE A 17 -6.65 -7.54 -3.81
N ASP A 18 -5.85 -7.65 -2.74
CA ASP A 18 -4.99 -8.76 -2.34
C ASP A 18 -4.58 -8.57 -0.88
N GLU A 19 -5.16 -9.35 0.04
CA GLU A 19 -4.87 -9.26 1.47
C GLU A 19 -3.38 -9.51 1.80
N THR A 20 -2.69 -10.30 0.97
CA THR A 20 -1.29 -10.69 1.23
C THR A 20 -0.30 -9.53 1.09
N ASP A 21 -0.72 -8.44 0.43
CA ASP A 21 0.08 -7.21 0.29
C ASP A 21 0.02 -6.28 1.52
N THR A 22 -0.86 -6.58 2.49
CA THR A 22 -1.04 -5.78 3.72
C THR A 22 0.28 -5.41 4.42
N PRO A 23 1.25 -6.33 4.64
CA PRO A 23 2.49 -5.98 5.34
C PRO A 23 3.34 -4.95 4.60
N HIS A 24 3.36 -4.97 3.26
CA HIS A 24 4.14 -4.05 2.44
C HIS A 24 3.54 -2.64 2.45
N VAL A 25 2.21 -2.55 2.35
CA VAL A 25 1.48 -1.28 2.45
C VAL A 25 1.60 -0.71 3.87
N ALA A 26 1.47 -1.55 4.89
CA ALA A 26 1.60 -1.12 6.30
C ALA A 26 3.00 -0.59 6.60
N LEU A 27 4.04 -1.25 6.09
CA LEU A 27 5.41 -0.78 6.22
C LEU A 27 5.61 0.58 5.51
N THR A 28 5.02 0.76 4.33
CA THR A 28 5.10 2.02 3.59
C THR A 28 4.49 3.17 4.40
N ILE A 29 3.30 2.96 4.97
CA ILE A 29 2.62 3.95 5.82
C ILE A 29 3.45 4.25 7.07
N GLU A 30 3.95 3.21 7.75
CA GLU A 30 4.77 3.35 8.96
C GLU A 30 6.03 4.19 8.73
N LEU A 31 6.66 4.03 7.57
CA LEU A 31 7.87 4.76 7.22
C LEU A 31 7.58 6.13 6.60
N GLY A 32 6.32 6.46 6.28
CA GLY A 32 5.98 7.62 5.45
C GLY A 32 6.65 7.58 4.07
N GLY A 33 6.86 6.38 3.53
CA GLY A 33 7.61 6.14 2.31
C GLY A 33 6.76 6.15 1.04
N LEU A 34 7.36 5.69 -0.06
CA LEU A 34 6.66 5.42 -1.31
C LEU A 34 6.66 3.91 -1.57
N LEU A 35 5.50 3.35 -1.87
CA LEU A 35 5.35 1.95 -2.27
C LEU A 35 5.85 1.80 -3.70
N TRP A 36 6.91 1.02 -3.86
CA TRP A 36 7.39 0.58 -5.16
C TRP A 36 6.95 -0.85 -5.42
N THR A 37 6.16 -1.05 -6.46
CA THR A 37 5.68 -2.37 -6.88
C THR A 37 5.51 -2.43 -8.39
N GLY A 38 5.79 -3.60 -8.95
CA GLY A 38 5.46 -3.93 -10.34
C GLY A 38 4.03 -4.47 -10.52
N ASP A 39 3.32 -4.72 -9.41
CA ASP A 39 1.94 -5.22 -9.45
C ASP A 39 0.99 -4.09 -9.86
N LYS A 40 0.45 -4.19 -11.09
CA LYS A 40 -0.51 -3.23 -11.63
C LYS A 40 -1.87 -3.30 -10.94
N LYS A 41 -2.34 -4.50 -10.56
CA LYS A 41 -3.64 -4.70 -9.93
C LYS A 41 -3.64 -4.06 -8.53
N LEU A 42 -2.57 -4.27 -7.76
CA LEU A 42 -2.38 -3.62 -6.47
C LEU A 42 -2.33 -2.10 -6.63
N LYS A 43 -1.46 -1.59 -7.51
CA LYS A 43 -1.29 -0.15 -7.76
C LYS A 43 -2.62 0.54 -8.11
N GLU A 44 -3.34 0.02 -9.11
CA GLU A 44 -4.62 0.60 -9.54
C GLU A 44 -5.72 0.47 -8.47
N GLY A 45 -5.74 -0.64 -7.72
CA GLY A 45 -6.65 -0.82 -6.60
C GLY A 45 -6.41 0.20 -5.49
N LEU A 46 -5.15 0.39 -5.09
CA LEU A 46 -4.72 1.36 -4.08
C LEU A 46 -5.03 2.80 -4.52
N GLN A 47 -4.75 3.16 -5.78
CA GLN A 47 -5.07 4.48 -6.32
C GLN A 47 -6.58 4.78 -6.27
N ARG A 48 -7.43 3.81 -6.62
CA ARG A 48 -8.90 3.94 -6.53
C ARG A 48 -9.39 4.13 -5.09
N LYS A 49 -8.65 3.60 -4.10
CA LYS A 49 -8.90 3.81 -2.67
C LYS A 49 -8.22 5.09 -2.12
N GLY A 50 -7.62 5.92 -2.97
CA GLY A 50 -7.03 7.21 -2.58
C GLY A 50 -5.60 7.11 -2.01
N PHE A 51 -4.93 5.97 -2.13
CA PHE A 51 -3.55 5.81 -1.70
C PHE A 51 -2.60 6.44 -2.73
N VAL A 52 -1.91 7.52 -2.32
CA VAL A 52 -1.05 8.34 -3.20
C VAL A 52 0.45 8.11 -3.03
N GLN A 53 0.84 7.30 -2.04
CA GLN A 53 2.24 7.02 -1.70
C GLN A 53 2.82 5.94 -2.63
N LEU A 54 2.84 6.18 -3.93
CA LEU A 54 3.32 5.23 -4.95
C LEU A 54 4.56 5.80 -5.64
N PHE A 55 5.57 4.95 -5.81
CA PHE A 55 6.75 5.29 -6.60
C PHE A 55 6.49 5.02 -8.09
N GLU A 56 6.81 6.01 -8.92
CA GLU A 56 6.81 5.91 -10.37
C GLU A 56 8.20 6.26 -10.90
N LEU A 57 8.68 5.50 -11.87
CA LEU A 57 9.87 5.87 -12.63
C LEU A 57 9.44 6.95 -13.64
N ASN A 58 9.98 8.15 -13.49
CA ASN A 58 9.91 9.15 -14.53
C ASN A 58 10.94 8.76 -15.60
N ASN A 59 10.47 8.38 -16.80
CA ASN A 59 11.32 8.18 -17.97
C ASN A 59 11.78 9.52 -18.55
#